data_AF-A0A662W7Q1-F1
#
_entry.id   AF-A0A662W7Q1-F1
#
_cell.length_a   1.000
_cell.length_b   1.000
_cell.length_c   1.000
_cell.angle_alpha   90.00
_cell.angle_beta   90.00
_cell.angle_gamma   90.00
#
_symmetry.space_group_name_H-M   'P 1'
#
loop_
_entity.id
_entity.type
_entity.pdbx_description
1 polymer ?
#
loop_
_entity_poly.entity_id
_entity_poly.type
_entity_poly.pdbx_seq_one_letter_code
_entity_poly.pdbx_strand_id
1 'polypeptide(L)'
;MKEELAVVLDNLGVLCLNLNKLEKAKEALEEALLIRKEMAEKGKGIPELAKTLNNLGVLYRRLKKLDEVEKCCTMVLEILGKLSDESYELISYLATALNNLASLYVEEERFEDAEKLIAEALKYEAFLSPEIRMKCYITAAKVLEKKGDESAGEFYFRSACLAFNLFRQFGYSSPNFVVLFEKAEKFLSGEMKGDAAIMKNAIMKYYYRVGAALPENLEHSERGEIILKAAKGENFKFEVKSEEDVTAFLIAKDVLAKVKK
;
A
#
# COMPACT_ATOMS: atom_id res chain seq x y z
N MET A 1 -7.17 23.03 -24.28
CA MET A 1 -5.81 23.61 -24.19
C MET A 1 -5.24 23.64 -22.78
N LYS A 2 -5.60 24.56 -21.86
CA LYS A 2 -4.98 24.62 -20.51
C LYS A 2 -5.21 23.35 -19.66
N GLU A 3 -6.42 22.81 -19.67
CA GLU A 3 -6.77 21.60 -18.92
C GLU A 3 -6.04 20.35 -19.45
N GLU A 4 -6.04 20.16 -20.77
CA GLU A 4 -5.30 19.06 -21.42
C GLU A 4 -3.80 19.17 -21.15
N LEU A 5 -3.25 20.39 -21.16
CA LEU A 5 -1.85 20.63 -20.80
C LEU A 5 -1.56 20.17 -19.36
N ALA A 6 -2.41 20.53 -18.40
CA ALA A 6 -2.25 20.09 -17.01
C ALA A 6 -2.29 18.56 -16.88
N VAL A 7 -3.18 17.88 -17.61
CA VAL A 7 -3.23 16.40 -17.64
C VAL A 7 -1.93 15.80 -18.19
N VAL A 8 -1.40 16.37 -19.29
CA VAL A 8 -0.14 15.91 -19.89
C VAL A 8 1.04 16.12 -18.94
N LEU A 9 1.09 17.28 -18.27
CA LEU A 9 2.13 17.61 -17.29
C LEU A 9 2.07 16.70 -16.06
N ASP A 10 0.87 16.41 -15.53
CA ASP A 10 0.67 15.45 -14.43
C ASP A 10 1.23 14.07 -14.79
N ASN A 11 0.86 13.57 -15.98
CA ASN A 11 1.30 12.27 -16.46
C ASN A 11 2.82 12.23 -16.71
N LEU A 12 3.39 13.31 -17.25
CA LEU A 12 4.82 13.45 -17.43
C LEU A 12 5.54 13.46 -16.07
N GLY A 13 5.00 14.18 -15.09
CA GLY A 13 5.51 14.23 -13.72
C GLY A 13 5.57 12.86 -13.07
N VAL A 14 4.47 12.09 -13.14
CA VAL A 14 4.40 10.71 -12.63
C VAL A 14 5.38 9.79 -13.35
N LEU A 15 5.48 9.89 -14.69
CA LEU A 15 6.45 9.10 -15.46
C LEU A 15 7.88 9.43 -15.04
N CYS A 16 8.21 10.71 -14.88
CA CYS A 16 9.52 11.16 -14.41
C CYS A 16 9.81 10.68 -12.99
N LEU A 17 8.84 10.66 -12.08
CA LEU A 17 8.95 10.05 -10.76
C LEU A 17 9.30 8.57 -10.87
N ASN A 18 8.58 7.81 -11.69
CA ASN A 18 8.83 6.37 -11.86
C ASN A 18 10.23 6.09 -12.44
N LEU A 19 10.75 6.98 -13.28
CA LEU A 19 12.11 6.92 -13.83
C LEU A 19 13.17 7.57 -12.93
N ASN A 20 12.80 8.00 -11.73
CA ASN A 20 13.67 8.70 -10.77
C ASN A 20 14.35 9.97 -11.33
N LYS A 21 13.68 10.67 -12.26
CA LYS A 21 14.10 11.96 -12.82
C LYS A 21 13.43 13.10 -12.04
N LEU A 22 13.90 13.35 -10.83
CA LEU A 22 13.19 14.18 -9.83
C LEU A 22 13.06 15.65 -10.26
N GLU A 23 14.08 16.23 -10.89
CA GLU A 23 14.06 17.61 -11.36
C GLU A 23 13.00 17.81 -12.44
N LYS A 24 12.93 16.90 -13.43
CA LYS A 24 11.90 16.95 -14.49
C LYS A 24 10.50 16.71 -13.94
N ALA A 25 10.38 15.82 -12.96
CA ALA A 25 9.11 15.61 -12.26
C ALA A 25 8.66 16.89 -11.54
N LYS A 26 9.60 17.59 -10.89
CA LYS A 26 9.34 18.87 -10.23
C LYS A 26 8.82 19.92 -11.20
N GLU A 27 9.54 20.14 -12.30
CA GLU A 27 9.16 21.11 -13.33
C GLU A 27 7.73 20.84 -13.84
N ALA A 28 7.46 19.60 -14.24
CA ALA A 28 6.16 19.23 -14.78
C ALA A 28 5.02 19.38 -13.75
N LEU A 29 5.22 18.90 -12.52
CA LEU A 29 4.19 18.93 -11.48
C LEU A 29 3.94 20.33 -10.91
N GLU A 30 4.97 21.18 -10.79
CA GLU A 30 4.80 22.58 -10.37
C GLU A 30 4.07 23.40 -11.44
N GLU A 31 4.33 23.16 -12.72
CA GLU A 31 3.59 23.80 -13.82
C GLU A 31 2.13 23.33 -13.85
N ALA A 32 1.89 22.02 -13.70
CA ALA A 32 0.54 21.46 -13.57
C ALA A 32 -0.20 22.10 -12.38
N LEU A 33 0.47 22.22 -11.23
CA LEU A 33 -0.13 22.80 -10.02
C LEU A 33 -0.60 24.24 -10.24
N LEU A 34 0.19 25.05 -10.95
CA LEU A 34 -0.19 26.43 -11.24
C LEU A 34 -1.47 26.49 -12.08
N ILE A 35 -1.58 25.67 -13.13
CA ILE A 35 -2.79 25.60 -13.96
C ILE A 35 -3.99 25.10 -13.14
N ARG A 36 -3.79 24.07 -12.30
CA ARG A 36 -4.85 23.48 -11.47
C ARG A 36 -5.36 24.45 -10.41
N LYS A 37 -4.48 25.28 -9.81
CA LYS A 37 -4.87 26.35 -8.89
C LYS A 37 -5.74 27.40 -9.58
N GLU A 38 -5.35 27.88 -10.76
CA GLU A 38 -6.15 28.83 -11.55
C GLU A 38 -7.55 28.26 -11.91
N MET A 39 -7.64 26.95 -12.12
CA MET A 39 -8.92 26.27 -12.37
C MET A 39 -9.77 26.15 -11.09
N ALA A 40 -9.15 25.80 -9.97
CA ALA A 40 -9.80 25.66 -8.67
C ALA A 40 -10.38 26.98 -8.16
N GLU A 41 -9.71 28.11 -8.39
CA GLU A 41 -10.24 29.45 -8.09
C GLU A 41 -11.55 29.76 -8.83
N LYS A 42 -11.81 29.07 -9.94
CA LYS A 42 -13.06 29.17 -10.73
C LYS A 42 -14.06 28.06 -10.38
N GLY A 43 -13.82 27.32 -9.30
CA GLY A 43 -14.65 26.21 -8.84
C GLY A 43 -14.57 24.95 -9.70
N LYS A 44 -13.48 24.74 -10.45
CA LYS A 44 -13.29 23.58 -11.34
C LYS A 44 -12.02 22.80 -11.00
N GLY A 45 -11.99 21.52 -11.31
CA GLY A 45 -10.76 20.73 -11.29
C GLY A 45 -10.20 20.45 -9.88
N ILE A 46 -11.07 20.42 -8.87
CA ILE A 46 -10.69 20.18 -7.47
C ILE A 46 -10.09 18.78 -7.25
N PRO A 47 -10.69 17.67 -7.76
CA PRO A 47 -10.08 16.35 -7.68
C PRO A 47 -8.67 16.32 -8.29
N GLU A 48 -8.49 16.97 -9.43
CA GLU A 48 -7.20 16.96 -10.13
C GLU A 48 -6.15 17.86 -9.47
N LEU A 49 -6.57 18.94 -8.81
CA LEU A 49 -5.69 19.71 -7.93
C LEU A 49 -5.19 18.84 -6.77
N ALA A 50 -6.09 18.09 -6.12
CA ALA A 50 -5.71 17.18 -5.04
C ALA A 50 -4.76 16.07 -5.52
N LYS A 51 -5.02 15.50 -6.70
CA LYS A 51 -4.13 14.54 -7.36
C LYS A 51 -2.72 15.12 -7.59
N THR A 52 -2.64 16.33 -8.14
CA THR A 52 -1.36 17.02 -8.42
C THR A 52 -0.57 17.26 -7.13
N LEU A 53 -1.25 17.72 -6.07
CA LEU A 53 -0.64 17.95 -4.76
C LEU A 53 -0.13 16.65 -4.13
N ASN A 54 -0.88 15.54 -4.24
CA ASN A 54 -0.41 14.24 -3.78
C ASN A 54 0.85 13.77 -4.52
N ASN A 55 0.92 13.98 -5.83
CA ASN A 55 2.12 13.67 -6.63
C ASN A 55 3.33 14.53 -6.21
N LEU A 56 3.10 15.82 -5.94
CA LEU A 56 4.13 16.70 -5.40
C LEU A 56 4.59 16.27 -4.00
N GLY A 57 3.68 15.82 -3.14
CA GLY A 57 4.03 15.23 -1.84
C GLY A 57 4.96 14.04 -1.98
N VAL A 58 4.68 13.12 -2.92
CA VAL A 58 5.57 11.98 -3.22
C VAL A 58 6.93 12.46 -3.73
N LEU A 59 6.97 13.43 -4.63
CA LEU A 59 8.20 14.03 -5.14
C LEU A 59 9.04 14.64 -4.01
N TYR A 60 8.44 15.50 -3.18
CA TYR A 60 9.14 16.20 -2.12
C TYR A 60 9.66 15.26 -1.05
N ARG A 61 8.95 14.16 -0.77
CA ARG A 61 9.46 13.10 0.10
C ARG A 61 10.72 12.46 -0.47
N ARG A 62 10.77 12.16 -1.77
CA ARG A 62 12.00 11.63 -2.42
C ARG A 62 13.15 12.63 -2.39
N LEU A 63 12.84 13.92 -2.42
CA LEU A 63 13.80 15.01 -2.26
C LEU A 63 14.14 15.33 -0.79
N LYS A 64 13.56 14.61 0.18
CA LYS A 64 13.71 14.85 1.63
C LYS A 64 13.32 16.28 2.06
N LYS A 65 12.36 16.89 1.37
CA LYS A 65 11.81 18.21 1.70
C LYS A 65 10.53 18.06 2.51
N LEU A 66 10.69 17.73 3.79
CA LEU A 66 9.59 17.34 4.69
C LEU A 66 8.52 18.44 4.82
N ASP A 67 8.94 19.70 5.00
CA ASP A 67 8.03 20.86 5.07
C ASP A 67 7.14 20.98 3.81
N GLU A 68 7.66 20.65 2.63
CA GLU A 68 6.90 20.72 1.38
C GLU A 68 5.92 19.54 1.24
N VAL A 69 6.25 18.38 1.82
CA VAL A 69 5.31 17.24 1.92
C VAL A 69 4.14 17.62 2.81
N GLU A 70 4.41 18.19 3.99
CA GLU A 70 3.38 18.62 4.93
C GLU A 70 2.46 19.67 4.29
N LYS A 71 3.02 20.70 3.65
CA LYS A 71 2.24 21.71 2.91
C LYS A 71 1.33 21.07 1.86
N CYS A 72 1.86 20.18 1.02
CA CYS A 72 1.07 19.53 -0.02
C CYS A 72 -0.08 18.70 0.58
N CYS A 73 0.20 17.91 1.61
CA CYS A 73 -0.81 17.06 2.24
C CYS A 73 -1.89 17.91 2.93
N THR A 74 -1.50 18.91 3.72
CA THR A 74 -2.43 19.82 4.41
C THR A 74 -3.33 20.55 3.43
N MET A 75 -2.81 21.01 2.29
CA MET A 75 -3.63 21.62 1.24
C MET A 75 -4.67 20.65 0.67
N VAL A 76 -4.33 19.37 0.47
CA VAL A 76 -5.31 18.36 0.03
C VAL A 76 -6.41 18.19 1.10
N LEU A 77 -6.03 18.09 2.37
CA LEU A 77 -7.00 17.95 3.47
C LEU A 77 -7.93 19.17 3.56
N GLU A 78 -7.42 20.39 3.39
CA GLU A 78 -8.22 21.61 3.42
C GLU A 78 -9.20 21.74 2.25
N ILE A 79 -8.78 21.31 1.06
CA ILE A 79 -9.59 21.39 -0.15
C ILE A 79 -10.66 20.28 -0.13
N LEU A 80 -10.30 19.06 0.23
CA LEU A 80 -11.20 17.91 0.22
C LEU A 80 -12.08 17.84 1.46
N GLY A 81 -11.59 18.25 2.63
CA GLY A 81 -12.37 18.27 3.87
C GLY A 81 -13.55 19.24 3.87
N LYS A 82 -13.58 20.17 2.90
CA LYS A 82 -14.72 21.08 2.67
C LYS A 82 -15.77 20.49 1.73
N LEU A 83 -15.48 19.37 1.07
CA LEU A 83 -16.39 18.73 0.14
C LEU A 83 -17.29 17.75 0.90
N SER A 84 -18.59 17.82 0.64
CA SER A 84 -19.57 16.84 1.11
C SER A 84 -19.72 15.66 0.14
N ASP A 85 -18.86 15.57 -0.87
CA ASP A 85 -18.90 14.53 -1.90
C ASP A 85 -18.04 13.34 -1.48
N GLU A 86 -18.70 12.20 -1.30
CA GLU A 86 -18.10 10.93 -0.89
C GLU A 86 -17.68 10.07 -2.09
N SER A 87 -17.37 10.68 -3.24
CA SER A 87 -16.92 9.94 -4.41
C SER A 87 -15.63 9.16 -4.12
N TYR A 88 -15.54 7.95 -4.68
CA TYR A 88 -14.39 7.06 -4.56
C TYR A 88 -13.05 7.74 -4.91
N GLU A 89 -13.07 8.63 -5.90
CA GLU A 89 -11.88 9.35 -6.33
C GLU A 89 -11.39 10.33 -5.26
N LEU A 90 -12.30 11.11 -4.66
CA LEU A 90 -11.94 12.06 -3.60
C LEU A 90 -11.47 11.34 -2.34
N ILE A 91 -12.14 10.25 -1.95
CA ILE A 91 -11.74 9.40 -0.83
C ILE A 91 -10.32 8.85 -1.06
N SER A 92 -10.02 8.40 -2.28
CA SER A 92 -8.70 7.90 -2.66
C SER A 92 -7.61 8.97 -2.50
N TYR A 93 -7.86 10.20 -2.96
CA TYR A 93 -6.92 11.31 -2.81
C TYR A 93 -6.77 11.76 -1.35
N LEU A 94 -7.85 11.77 -0.58
CA LEU A 94 -7.85 12.07 0.84
C LEU A 94 -7.01 11.06 1.62
N ALA A 95 -7.29 9.76 1.45
CA ALA A 95 -6.55 8.68 2.11
C ALA A 95 -5.06 8.68 1.73
N THR A 96 -4.74 9.00 0.48
CA THR A 96 -3.34 9.15 0.04
C THR A 96 -2.63 10.29 0.76
N ALA A 97 -3.27 11.45 0.91
CA ALA A 97 -2.70 12.59 1.62
C ALA A 97 -2.52 12.29 3.11
N LEU A 98 -3.54 11.72 3.76
CA LEU A 98 -3.48 11.28 5.16
C LEU A 98 -2.34 10.29 5.40
N ASN A 99 -2.21 9.26 4.55
CA ASN A 99 -1.13 8.28 4.68
C ASN A 99 0.25 8.88 4.41
N ASN A 100 0.38 9.80 3.45
CA ASN A 100 1.66 10.46 3.18
C ASN A 100 2.11 11.31 4.38
N LEU A 101 1.19 12.06 4.98
CA LEU A 101 1.46 12.85 6.18
C LEU A 101 1.72 11.97 7.41
N ALA A 102 0.94 10.91 7.61
CA ALA A 102 1.18 9.94 8.68
C ALA A 102 2.57 9.30 8.54
N SER A 103 2.95 8.91 7.32
CA SER A 103 4.26 8.33 7.07
C SER A 103 5.39 9.34 7.26
N LEU A 104 5.17 10.63 7.02
CA LEU A 104 6.12 11.69 7.35
C LEU A 104 6.31 11.79 8.87
N TYR A 105 5.21 11.82 9.62
CA TYR A 105 5.26 11.89 11.08
C TYR A 105 5.90 10.65 11.72
N VAL A 106 5.78 9.47 11.10
CA VAL A 106 6.58 8.29 11.51
C VAL A 106 8.08 8.52 11.34
N GLU A 107 8.52 9.22 10.28
CA GLU A 107 9.94 9.55 10.06
C GLU A 107 10.44 10.60 11.06
N GLU A 108 9.56 11.49 11.53
CA GLU A 108 9.83 12.50 12.56
C GLU A 108 9.60 12.00 14.00
N GLU A 109 9.29 10.72 14.18
CA GLU A 109 8.98 10.09 15.49
C GLU A 109 7.76 10.70 16.22
N ARG A 110 6.85 11.34 15.48
CA ARG A 110 5.58 11.90 15.95
C ARG A 110 4.46 10.86 15.87
N PHE A 111 4.57 9.79 16.64
CA PHE A 111 3.73 8.60 16.48
C PHE A 111 2.25 8.84 16.81
N GLU A 112 1.93 9.70 17.78
CA GLU A 112 0.55 10.02 18.16
C GLU A 112 -0.18 10.79 17.05
N ASP A 113 0.52 11.69 16.35
CA ASP A 113 -0.05 12.42 15.22
C ASP A 113 -0.22 11.49 14.01
N ALA A 114 0.77 10.62 13.75
CA ALA A 114 0.69 9.62 12.69
C ALA A 114 -0.47 8.64 12.91
N GLU A 115 -0.70 8.20 14.15
CA GLU A 115 -1.79 7.29 14.52
C GLU A 115 -3.16 7.89 14.21
N LYS A 116 -3.38 9.16 14.56
CA LYS A 116 -4.66 9.84 14.26
C LYS A 116 -4.91 9.92 12.76
N LEU A 117 -3.89 10.29 12.00
CA LEU A 117 -4.00 10.43 10.55
C LEU A 117 -4.25 9.08 9.86
N ILE A 118 -3.56 8.03 10.29
CA ILE A 118 -3.75 6.71 9.69
C ILE A 118 -5.09 6.09 10.09
N ALA A 119 -5.56 6.33 11.32
CA ALA A 119 -6.90 5.94 11.74
C ALA A 119 -7.97 6.66 10.90
N GLU A 120 -7.78 7.95 10.60
CA GLU A 120 -8.68 8.70 9.72
C GLU A 120 -8.73 8.10 8.30
N ALA A 121 -7.57 7.75 7.72
CA ALA A 121 -7.52 7.13 6.40
C ALA A 121 -8.24 5.77 6.36
N LEU A 122 -8.06 4.97 7.43
CA LEU A 122 -8.64 3.63 7.54
C LEU A 122 -10.15 3.62 7.82
N LYS A 123 -10.78 4.74 8.19
CA LYS A 123 -12.26 4.86 8.20
C LYS A 123 -12.88 4.56 6.84
N TYR A 124 -12.13 4.80 5.76
CA TYR A 124 -12.58 4.60 4.39
C TYR A 124 -12.10 3.27 3.78
N GLU A 125 -11.52 2.36 4.56
CA GLU A 125 -10.85 1.13 4.11
C GLU A 125 -11.60 0.35 3.01
N ALA A 126 -12.92 0.19 3.17
CA ALA A 126 -13.78 -0.53 2.22
C ALA A 126 -13.82 0.10 0.81
N PHE A 127 -13.58 1.41 0.71
CA PHE A 127 -13.62 2.18 -0.53
C PHE A 127 -12.23 2.38 -1.16
N LEU A 128 -11.16 2.02 -0.43
CA LEU A 128 -9.79 2.20 -0.91
C LEU A 128 -9.40 1.10 -1.90
N SER A 129 -8.54 1.46 -2.86
CA SER A 129 -7.91 0.47 -3.72
C SER A 129 -6.94 -0.40 -2.91
N PRO A 130 -6.63 -1.63 -3.38
CA PRO A 130 -5.63 -2.50 -2.73
C PRO A 130 -4.27 -1.82 -2.53
N GLU A 131 -3.85 -0.96 -3.45
CA GLU A 131 -2.58 -0.23 -3.34
C GLU A 131 -2.60 0.77 -2.18
N ILE A 132 -3.69 1.52 -2.03
CA ILE A 132 -3.80 2.52 -0.96
C ILE A 132 -3.96 1.81 0.39
N ARG A 133 -4.81 0.77 0.49
CA ARG A 133 -4.93 -0.07 1.69
C ARG A 133 -3.58 -0.62 2.13
N MET A 134 -2.81 -1.19 1.19
CA MET A 134 -1.47 -1.71 1.48
C MET A 134 -0.56 -0.63 2.09
N LYS A 135 -0.49 0.56 1.47
CA LYS A 135 0.33 1.66 2.00
C LYS A 135 -0.14 2.09 3.39
N CYS A 136 -1.46 2.18 3.60
CA CYS A 136 -2.02 2.54 4.88
C CYS A 136 -1.67 1.51 5.97
N TYR A 137 -1.83 0.21 5.69
CA TYR A 137 -1.47 -0.85 6.63
C TYR A 137 0.02 -0.85 6.97
N ILE A 138 0.91 -0.59 6.00
CA ILE A 138 2.35 -0.47 6.28
C ILE A 138 2.61 0.69 7.26
N THR A 139 1.96 1.84 7.06
CA THR A 139 2.13 2.99 7.95
C THR A 139 1.55 2.70 9.34
N ALA A 140 0.36 2.11 9.44
CA ALA A 140 -0.26 1.71 10.70
C ALA A 140 0.64 0.71 11.46
N ALA A 141 1.13 -0.32 10.77
CA ALA A 141 2.02 -1.31 11.37
C ALA A 141 3.31 -0.68 11.92
N LYS A 142 3.89 0.30 11.22
CA LYS A 142 5.08 1.03 11.70
C LYS A 142 4.81 1.87 12.94
N VAL A 143 3.66 2.57 12.97
CA VAL A 143 3.24 3.34 14.15
C VAL A 143 3.10 2.41 15.35
N LEU A 144 2.36 1.31 15.20
CA LEU A 144 2.12 0.32 16.25
C LEU A 144 3.41 -0.36 16.72
N GLU A 145 4.29 -0.76 15.79
CA GLU A 145 5.60 -1.33 16.11
C GLU A 145 6.45 -0.37 16.96
N LYS A 146 6.45 0.93 16.63
CA LYS A 146 7.21 1.94 17.38
C LYS A 146 6.64 2.19 18.78
N LYS A 147 5.33 1.99 18.95
CA LYS A 147 4.63 2.02 20.24
C LYS A 147 4.74 0.71 21.03
N GLY A 148 5.32 -0.34 20.44
CA GLY A 148 5.46 -1.66 21.07
C GLY A 148 4.15 -2.46 21.10
N ASP A 149 3.19 -2.15 20.22
CA ASP A 149 1.90 -2.82 20.14
C ASP A 149 1.98 -4.04 19.20
N GLU A 150 1.58 -5.21 19.71
CA GLU A 150 1.61 -6.48 18.98
C GLU A 150 0.60 -6.54 17.81
N SER A 151 -0.45 -5.70 17.83
CA SER A 151 -1.38 -5.57 16.71
C SER A 151 -0.73 -5.08 15.41
N ALA A 152 0.50 -4.54 15.48
CA ALA A 152 1.35 -4.29 14.32
C ALA A 152 1.49 -5.53 13.41
N GLY A 153 1.50 -6.73 13.99
CA GLY A 153 1.64 -7.99 13.27
C GLY A 153 0.51 -8.23 12.26
N GLU A 154 -0.73 -7.90 12.63
CA GLU A 154 -1.88 -8.06 11.75
C GLU A 154 -1.76 -7.12 10.55
N PHE A 155 -1.51 -5.82 10.78
CA PHE A 155 -1.32 -4.86 9.69
C PHE A 155 -0.15 -5.23 8.78
N TYR A 156 0.95 -5.74 9.33
CA TYR A 156 2.05 -6.27 8.51
C TYR A 156 1.61 -7.44 7.64
N PHE A 157 0.85 -8.39 8.19
CA PHE A 157 0.34 -9.54 7.44
C PHE A 157 -0.63 -9.12 6.32
N ARG A 158 -1.62 -8.29 6.61
CA ARG A 158 -2.58 -7.76 5.62
C ARG A 158 -1.85 -7.01 4.50
N SER A 159 -0.86 -6.19 4.86
CA SER A 159 -0.04 -5.48 3.88
C SER A 159 0.83 -6.41 3.02
N ALA A 160 1.37 -7.49 3.59
CA ALA A 160 2.17 -8.48 2.86
C ALA A 160 1.34 -9.23 1.81
N CYS A 161 0.12 -9.63 2.18
CA CYS A 161 -0.87 -10.25 1.30
C CYS A 161 -1.21 -9.35 0.11
N LEU A 162 -1.57 -8.10 0.38
CA LEU A 162 -1.85 -7.12 -0.67
C LEU A 162 -0.64 -6.84 -1.57
N ALA A 163 0.54 -6.66 -0.97
CA ALA A 163 1.79 -6.43 -1.67
C ALA A 163 2.14 -7.57 -2.63
N PHE A 164 1.91 -8.82 -2.20
CA PHE A 164 2.11 -10.01 -3.04
C PHE A 164 1.10 -10.09 -4.18
N ASN A 165 -0.17 -9.80 -3.93
CA ASN A 165 -1.22 -9.81 -4.97
C ASN A 165 -0.94 -8.76 -6.06
N LEU A 166 -0.53 -7.56 -5.66
CA LEU A 166 -0.13 -6.49 -6.59
C LEU A 166 1.12 -6.88 -7.39
N PHE A 167 2.12 -7.50 -6.75
CA PHE A 167 3.29 -8.05 -7.44
C PHE A 167 2.88 -9.08 -8.49
N ARG A 168 2.00 -10.03 -8.14
CA ARG A 168 1.52 -11.05 -9.06
C ARG A 168 0.77 -10.48 -10.26
N GLN A 169 -0.04 -9.45 -10.04
CA GLN A 169 -0.89 -8.88 -11.08
C GLN A 169 -0.10 -7.98 -12.04
N PHE A 170 0.82 -7.17 -11.53
CA PHE A 170 1.45 -6.09 -12.31
C PHE A 170 2.97 -6.22 -12.46
N GLY A 171 3.61 -7.23 -11.85
CA GLY A 171 5.07 -7.37 -11.84
C GLY A 171 5.79 -6.21 -11.15
N TYR A 172 5.06 -5.42 -10.35
CA TYR A 172 5.53 -4.17 -9.78
C TYR A 172 6.66 -4.38 -8.78
N SER A 173 7.51 -3.36 -8.63
CA SER A 173 8.39 -3.15 -7.47
C SER A 173 7.54 -2.84 -6.23
N SER A 174 6.79 -3.84 -5.77
CA SER A 174 6.06 -3.81 -4.50
C SER A 174 7.09 -3.72 -3.36
N PRO A 175 6.77 -3.11 -2.19
CA PRO A 175 7.57 -3.32 -0.99
C PRO A 175 7.87 -4.81 -0.83
N ASN A 176 9.08 -5.15 -0.38
CA ASN A 176 9.53 -6.53 -0.26
C ASN A 176 8.57 -7.30 0.68
N PHE A 177 7.54 -7.94 0.12
CA PHE A 177 6.46 -8.58 0.88
C PHE A 177 7.00 -9.71 1.76
N VAL A 178 8.16 -10.27 1.43
CA VAL A 178 8.89 -11.20 2.30
C VAL A 178 9.26 -10.52 3.62
N VAL A 179 9.79 -9.30 3.59
CA VAL A 179 10.10 -8.50 4.79
C VAL A 179 8.84 -8.14 5.57
N LEU A 180 7.72 -7.90 4.87
CA LEU A 180 6.44 -7.65 5.54
C LEU A 180 5.94 -8.91 6.26
N PHE A 181 6.04 -10.10 5.66
CA PHE A 181 5.75 -11.36 6.34
C PHE A 181 6.70 -11.62 7.51
N GLU A 182 8.00 -11.37 7.37
CA GLU A 182 8.97 -11.52 8.47
C GLU A 182 8.64 -10.59 9.65
N LYS A 183 8.27 -9.34 9.36
CA LYS A 183 7.78 -8.42 10.39
C LYS A 183 6.48 -8.93 11.01
N ALA A 184 5.53 -9.42 10.22
CA ALA A 184 4.30 -10.01 10.74
C ALA A 184 4.58 -11.16 11.71
N GLU A 185 5.43 -12.13 11.32
CA GLU A 185 5.80 -13.28 12.15
C GLU A 185 6.45 -12.92 13.49
N LYS A 186 7.13 -11.77 13.56
CA LYS A 186 7.75 -11.26 14.78
C LYS A 186 6.70 -10.88 15.84
N PHE A 187 5.57 -10.32 15.42
CA PHE A 187 4.52 -9.82 16.31
C PHE A 187 3.33 -10.77 16.45
N LEU A 188 3.05 -11.60 15.44
CA LEU A 188 1.93 -12.53 15.45
C LEU A 188 2.16 -13.75 16.34
N SER A 189 1.04 -14.33 16.80
CA SER A 189 0.94 -15.60 17.52
C SER A 189 -0.15 -16.50 16.91
N GLY A 190 -0.19 -17.78 17.32
CA GLY A 190 -1.22 -18.74 16.90
C GLY A 190 -1.29 -18.96 15.39
N GLU A 191 -2.49 -19.24 14.88
CA GLU A 191 -2.74 -19.56 13.48
C GLU A 191 -2.24 -18.50 12.48
N MET A 192 -2.42 -17.21 12.78
CA MET A 192 -1.99 -16.14 11.86
C MET A 192 -0.47 -16.11 11.68
N LYS A 193 0.30 -16.43 12.74
CA LYS A 193 1.76 -16.55 12.64
C LYS A 193 2.15 -17.72 11.74
N GLY A 194 1.48 -18.87 11.89
CA GLY A 194 1.71 -20.04 11.05
C GLY A 194 1.35 -19.77 9.58
N ASP A 195 0.20 -19.13 9.33
CA ASP A 195 -0.20 -18.71 7.99
C ASP A 195 0.85 -17.79 7.34
N ALA A 196 1.30 -16.76 8.06
CA ALA A 196 2.36 -15.86 7.59
C ALA A 196 3.65 -16.61 7.24
N ALA A 197 4.10 -17.51 8.12
CA ALA A 197 5.30 -18.31 7.91
C ALA A 197 5.15 -19.26 6.70
N ILE A 198 4.01 -19.96 6.57
CA ILE A 198 3.75 -20.89 5.47
C ILE A 198 3.68 -20.12 4.14
N MET A 199 2.94 -19.01 4.08
CA MET A 199 2.85 -18.17 2.89
C MET A 199 4.23 -17.65 2.46
N LYS A 200 4.99 -17.06 3.39
CA LYS A 200 6.36 -16.57 3.11
C LYS A 200 7.25 -17.67 2.55
N ASN A 201 7.32 -18.82 3.23
CA ASN A 201 8.19 -19.93 2.82
C ASN A 201 7.74 -20.55 1.49
N ALA A 202 6.43 -20.65 1.24
CA ALA A 202 5.90 -21.09 -0.05
C ALA A 202 6.28 -20.13 -1.17
N ILE A 203 6.17 -18.81 -0.94
CA ILE A 203 6.59 -17.82 -1.93
C ILE A 203 8.09 -17.95 -2.21
N MET A 204 8.93 -18.00 -1.18
CA MET A 204 10.38 -18.16 -1.31
C MET A 204 10.76 -19.43 -2.08
N LYS A 205 10.15 -20.57 -1.74
CA LYS A 205 10.42 -21.86 -2.38
C LYS A 205 9.97 -21.91 -3.82
N TYR A 206 8.72 -21.55 -4.11
CA TYR A 206 8.12 -21.81 -5.40
C TYR A 206 8.28 -20.67 -6.39
N TYR A 207 8.33 -19.41 -5.96
CA TYR A 207 8.52 -18.26 -6.86
C TYR A 207 9.98 -17.91 -7.04
N TYR A 208 10.77 -17.93 -5.96
CA TYR A 208 12.18 -17.55 -6.00
C TYR A 208 13.16 -18.72 -6.04
N ARG A 209 12.68 -19.97 -5.89
CA ARG A 209 13.53 -21.18 -5.87
C ARG A 209 14.63 -21.12 -4.79
N VAL A 210 14.34 -20.44 -3.69
CA VAL A 210 15.20 -20.44 -2.50
C VAL A 210 14.83 -21.65 -1.65
N GLY A 211 15.82 -22.37 -1.11
CA GLY A 211 15.66 -23.64 -0.37
C GLY A 211 14.94 -23.54 0.99
N ALA A 212 13.88 -22.73 1.09
CA ALA A 212 13.02 -22.63 2.25
C ALA A 212 12.17 -23.90 2.42
N ALA A 213 12.22 -24.52 3.59
CA ALA A 213 11.31 -25.60 3.94
C ALA A 213 9.93 -25.04 4.30
N LEU A 214 8.86 -25.77 3.97
CA LEU A 214 7.52 -25.41 4.44
C LEU A 214 7.37 -25.86 5.90
N PRO A 215 6.96 -24.97 6.82
CA PRO A 215 6.84 -25.31 8.22
C PRO A 215 5.52 -26.06 8.50
N GLU A 216 5.52 -27.38 8.28
CA GLU A 216 4.30 -28.23 8.37
C GLU A 216 3.74 -28.41 9.79
N ASN A 217 4.53 -28.15 10.83
CA ASN A 217 4.14 -28.39 12.22
C ASN A 217 3.68 -27.13 12.96
N LEU A 218 3.56 -25.99 12.28
CA LEU A 218 3.05 -24.77 12.91
C LEU A 218 1.53 -24.83 13.04
N GLU A 219 1.00 -24.27 14.12
CA GLU A 219 -0.42 -23.96 14.21
C GLU A 219 -0.79 -22.96 13.10
N HIS A 220 -1.79 -23.28 12.27
CA HIS A 220 -2.18 -22.49 11.10
C HIS A 220 -3.68 -22.67 10.80
N SER A 221 -4.27 -21.72 10.08
CA SER A 221 -5.68 -21.82 9.67
C SER A 221 -5.83 -22.68 8.40
N GLU A 222 -7.03 -22.69 7.81
CA GLU A 222 -7.23 -23.27 6.47
C GLU A 222 -6.32 -22.64 5.40
N ARG A 223 -5.88 -21.38 5.58
CA ARG A 223 -4.97 -20.71 4.63
C ARG A 223 -3.63 -21.42 4.52
N GLY A 224 -3.00 -21.75 5.65
CA GLY A 224 -1.79 -22.57 5.68
C GLY A 224 -2.04 -23.97 5.13
N GLU A 225 -3.13 -24.60 5.54
CA GLU A 225 -3.49 -25.98 5.19
C GLU A 225 -3.58 -26.20 3.67
N ILE A 226 -4.25 -25.31 2.93
CA ILE A 226 -4.39 -25.46 1.47
C ILE A 226 -3.05 -25.36 0.74
N ILE A 227 -2.10 -24.58 1.26
CA ILE A 227 -0.75 -24.43 0.68
C ILE A 227 0.07 -25.68 0.94
N LEU A 228 -0.02 -26.25 2.15
CA LEU A 228 0.67 -27.49 2.51
C LEU A 228 0.13 -28.68 1.69
N LYS A 229 -1.19 -28.81 1.54
CA LYS A 229 -1.83 -29.80 0.65
C LYS A 229 -1.36 -29.65 -0.80
N ALA A 230 -1.37 -28.42 -1.31
CA ALA A 230 -0.88 -28.14 -2.65
C ALA A 230 0.59 -28.56 -2.85
N ALA A 231 1.44 -28.34 -1.84
CA ALA A 231 2.84 -28.75 -1.85
C ALA A 231 3.05 -30.27 -1.86
N LYS A 232 2.07 -31.04 -1.36
CA LYS A 232 2.02 -32.51 -1.43
C LYS A 232 1.41 -33.02 -2.75
N GLY A 233 1.02 -32.13 -3.66
CA GLY A 233 0.37 -32.47 -4.93
C GLY A 233 -1.12 -32.76 -4.80
N GLU A 234 -1.71 -32.52 -3.62
CA GLU A 234 -3.11 -32.77 -3.33
C GLU A 234 -4.00 -31.63 -3.85
N ASN A 235 -5.21 -31.98 -4.30
CA ASN A 235 -6.22 -30.98 -4.66
C ASN A 235 -6.86 -30.41 -3.38
N PHE A 236 -7.31 -29.17 -3.44
CA PHE A 236 -7.97 -28.49 -2.32
C PHE A 236 -9.26 -27.79 -2.79
N LYS A 237 -10.17 -27.56 -1.85
CA LYS A 237 -11.32 -26.66 -1.97
C LYS A 237 -11.16 -25.59 -0.91
N PHE A 238 -11.45 -24.33 -1.25
CA PHE A 238 -11.26 -23.22 -0.35
C PHE A 238 -12.23 -22.10 -0.69
N GLU A 239 -12.87 -21.55 0.34
CA GLU A 239 -13.81 -20.44 0.20
C GLU A 239 -13.07 -19.12 0.48
N VAL A 240 -13.14 -18.18 -0.46
CA VAL A 240 -12.45 -16.90 -0.35
C VAL A 240 -13.37 -15.86 0.27
N LYS A 241 -13.04 -15.36 1.46
CA LYS A 241 -13.84 -14.37 2.22
C LYS A 241 -13.09 -13.06 2.49
N SER A 242 -11.77 -13.07 2.34
CA SER A 242 -10.88 -11.96 2.65
C SER A 242 -9.74 -11.84 1.63
N GLU A 243 -8.99 -10.73 1.66
CA GLU A 243 -7.85 -10.52 0.76
C GLU A 243 -6.68 -11.46 1.10
N GLU A 244 -6.57 -11.84 2.36
CA GLU A 244 -5.63 -12.83 2.87
C GLU A 244 -5.99 -14.24 2.35
N ASP A 245 -7.28 -14.56 2.23
CA ASP A 245 -7.76 -15.80 1.60
C ASP A 245 -7.44 -15.82 0.10
N VAL A 246 -7.64 -14.70 -0.61
CA VAL A 246 -7.24 -14.57 -2.02
C VAL A 246 -5.76 -14.90 -2.15
N THR A 247 -4.92 -14.33 -1.29
CA THR A 247 -3.46 -14.54 -1.28
C THR A 247 -3.12 -16.02 -1.07
N ALA A 248 -3.70 -16.65 -0.03
CA ALA A 248 -3.50 -18.07 0.28
C ALA A 248 -3.87 -18.97 -0.90
N PHE A 249 -5.07 -18.74 -1.46
CA PHE A 249 -5.59 -19.49 -2.61
C PHE A 249 -4.68 -19.37 -3.83
N LEU A 250 -4.25 -18.15 -4.13
CA LEU A 250 -3.35 -17.84 -5.23
C LEU A 250 -2.01 -18.57 -5.07
N ILE A 251 -1.41 -18.55 -3.88
CA ILE A 251 -0.18 -19.28 -3.58
C ILE A 251 -0.41 -20.79 -3.78
N ALA A 252 -1.43 -21.36 -3.14
CA ALA A 252 -1.72 -22.79 -3.21
C ALA A 252 -1.93 -23.28 -4.66
N LYS A 253 -2.65 -22.50 -5.48
CA LYS A 253 -2.88 -22.82 -6.89
C LYS A 253 -1.57 -22.88 -7.69
N ASP A 254 -0.69 -21.90 -7.49
CA ASP A 254 0.60 -21.84 -8.19
C ASP A 254 1.56 -22.93 -7.72
N VAL A 255 1.55 -23.25 -6.42
CA VAL A 255 2.32 -24.36 -5.83
C VAL A 255 1.89 -25.68 -6.45
N LEU A 256 0.59 -25.98 -6.45
CA LEU A 256 0.04 -27.23 -7.01
C LEU A 256 0.41 -27.37 -8.50
N ALA A 257 0.31 -26.29 -9.26
CA ALA A 257 0.67 -26.26 -10.67
C ALA A 257 2.17 -26.49 -10.93
N LYS A 258 3.04 -26.19 -9.95
CA LYS A 258 4.49 -26.45 -10.04
C LYS A 258 4.87 -27.85 -9.60
N VAL A 259 4.18 -28.40 -8.59
CA VAL A 259 4.44 -29.77 -8.08
C VAL A 259 3.95 -30.84 -9.06
N LYS A 260 2.90 -30.57 -9.83
CA LYS A 260 2.34 -31.50 -10.83
C LYS A 260 3.02 -31.45 -12.21
N LYS A 261 4.00 -30.56 -12.40
CA LYS A 261 4.80 -30.46 -13.63
C LYS A 261 6.10 -31.25 -13.48
#